data_AF-A0A087TU29-F1
#
_entry.id   AF-A0A087TU29-F1
#
_cell.length_a   1.000
_cell.length_b   1.000
_cell.length_c   1.000
_cell.angle_alpha   90.00
_cell.angle_beta   90.00
_cell.angle_gamma   90.00
#
_symmetry.space_group_name_H-M   'P 1'
#
loop_
_entity.id
_entity.type
_entity.pdbx_description
1 polymer ?
#
loop_
_entity_poly.entity_id
_entity_poly.type
_entity_poly.pdbx_seq_one_letter_code
_entity_poly.pdbx_strand_id
1 'polypeptide(L)'
;MWRPLWFILARADWELFSSSAELTENMVEDMSIDDAVEAVTNAVIQAAMLPIPRTSGKMLRYSNPWWNRDCHDAVKKQKKNGEFFAGTLLSATL
;
A
#
# COMPACT_ATOMS: atom_id res chain seq x y z
N MET A 1 -7.44 1.58 -13.89
CA MET A 1 -7.86 0.40 -13.10
C MET A 1 -7.48 0.65 -11.65
N TRP A 2 -8.45 1.05 -10.83
CA TRP A 2 -8.23 1.26 -9.40
C TRP A 2 -8.08 -0.12 -8.72
N ARG A 3 -7.07 -0.30 -7.86
CA ARG A 3 -6.99 -1.50 -7.01
C ARG A 3 -7.45 -1.09 -5.61
N PRO A 4 -8.54 -1.69 -5.07
CA PRO A 4 -8.96 -1.39 -3.72
C PRO A 4 -7.84 -1.68 -2.72
N LEU A 5 -7.79 -0.97 -1.60
CA LEU A 5 -6.85 -1.29 -0.53
C LEU A 5 -7.24 -2.66 0.05
N TRP A 6 -6.37 -3.65 -0.08
CA TRP A 6 -6.53 -4.95 0.55
C TRP A 6 -5.73 -4.99 1.85
N PHE A 7 -6.32 -5.58 2.89
CA PHE A 7 -5.62 -5.94 4.11
C PHE A 7 -4.79 -7.21 3.89
N ILE A 8 -3.51 -7.18 4.28
CA ILE A 8 -2.60 -8.34 4.14
C ILE A 8 -2.64 -9.14 5.44
N LEU A 9 -3.64 -10.02 5.58
CA LEU A 9 -3.85 -10.81 6.81
C LEU A 9 -2.65 -11.69 7.18
N ALA A 10 -1.87 -12.15 6.20
CA ALA A 10 -0.67 -12.95 6.42
C ALA A 10 0.46 -12.21 7.16
N ARG A 11 0.40 -10.86 7.23
CA ARG A 11 1.38 -10.02 7.93
C ARG A 11 0.75 -9.32 9.14
N ALA A 12 -0.46 -9.72 9.53
CA ALA A 12 -1.16 -9.13 10.66
C ALA A 12 -0.49 -9.54 11.98
N ASP A 13 -0.35 -8.58 12.86
CA ASP A 13 -0.05 -8.82 14.28
C ASP A 13 -1.37 -9.07 15.03
N TRP A 14 -1.70 -10.34 15.24
CA TRP A 14 -2.96 -10.72 15.89
C TRP A 14 -2.99 -10.43 17.39
N GLU A 15 -1.84 -10.38 18.07
CA GLU A 15 -1.78 -10.01 19.49
C GLU A 15 -2.08 -8.53 19.66
N LEU A 16 -1.45 -7.68 18.85
CA LEU A 16 -1.74 -6.26 18.84
C LEU A 16 -3.20 -5.98 18.45
N PHE A 17 -3.74 -6.71 17.46
CA PHE A 17 -5.17 -6.62 17.11
C PHE A 17 -6.07 -6.98 18.28
N SER A 18 -5.83 -8.11 18.95
CA SER A 18 -6.65 -8.53 20.09
C SER A 18 -6.59 -7.54 21.24
N SER A 19 -5.44 -6.89 21.47
CA SER A 19 -5.31 -5.85 22.49
C SER A 19 -5.97 -4.52 22.11
N SER A 20 -6.12 -4.25 20.81
CA SER A 20 -6.71 -3.00 20.31
C SER A 20 -8.21 -3.10 20.02
N ALA A 21 -8.71 -4.33 19.85
CA ALA A 21 -10.11 -4.63 19.59
C ALA A 21 -10.88 -4.77 20.91
N GLU A 22 -10.99 -3.68 21.66
CA GLU A 22 -11.86 -3.61 22.83
C GLU A 22 -13.30 -3.40 22.37
N LEU A 23 -14.11 -4.47 22.42
CA LEU A 23 -15.55 -4.42 22.23
C LEU A 23 -16.23 -4.42 23.60
N THR A 24 -16.90 -3.32 23.92
CA THR A 24 -17.59 -3.14 25.20
C THR A 24 -19.09 -3.42 25.04
N GLU A 25 -19.75 -4.04 26.02
CA GLU A 25 -21.21 -4.28 26.00
C GLU A 25 -22.00 -2.98 25.82
N ASN A 26 -21.49 -1.87 26.37
CA ASN A 26 -22.06 -0.52 26.23
C ASN A 26 -22.15 -0.04 24.77
N MET A 27 -21.43 -0.66 23.82
CA MET A 27 -21.53 -0.34 22.39
C MET A 27 -22.80 -0.93 21.73
N VAL A 28 -23.50 -1.81 22.44
CA VAL A 28 -24.66 -2.55 21.94
C VAL A 28 -25.86 -2.34 22.86
N GLU A 29 -25.64 -2.13 24.15
CA GLU A 29 -26.70 -1.79 25.10
C GLU A 29 -27.39 -0.47 24.73
N ASP A 30 -28.72 -0.49 24.75
CA ASP A 30 -29.61 0.65 24.49
C ASP A 30 -29.51 1.32 23.10
N MET A 31 -28.83 0.70 22.15
CA MET A 31 -28.71 1.19 20.76
C MET A 31 -29.69 0.49 19.81
N SER A 32 -30.06 1.17 18.73
CA SER A 32 -30.78 0.52 17.63
C SER A 32 -29.87 -0.53 16.98
N ILE A 33 -30.47 -1.55 16.35
CA ILE A 33 -29.70 -2.63 15.72
C ILE A 33 -28.73 -2.07 14.66
N ASP A 34 -29.20 -1.10 13.87
CA ASP A 34 -28.37 -0.49 12.82
C ASP A 34 -27.18 0.26 13.41
N ASP A 35 -27.41 1.04 14.46
CA ASP A 35 -26.34 1.81 15.12
C ASP A 35 -25.33 0.90 15.83
N ALA A 36 -25.79 -0.18 16.46
CA ALA A 36 -24.93 -1.16 17.11
C ALA A 36 -24.04 -1.89 16.09
N VAL A 37 -24.61 -2.27 14.94
CA VAL A 37 -23.84 -2.89 13.84
C VAL A 37 -22.80 -1.92 13.31
N GLU A 38 -23.14 -0.65 13.13
CA GLU A 38 -22.20 0.38 12.68
C GLU A 38 -21.06 0.57 13.72
N ALA A 39 -21.40 0.68 15.00
CA ALA A 39 -20.43 0.86 16.08
C ALA A 39 -19.42 -0.28 16.15
N VAL A 40 -19.89 -1.53 16.13
CA VAL A 40 -19.02 -2.72 16.13
C VAL A 40 -18.17 -2.79 14.87
N THR A 41 -18.77 -2.51 13.71
CA THR A 41 -18.04 -2.52 12.43
C THR A 41 -16.91 -1.50 12.44
N ASN A 42 -17.19 -0.28 12.91
CA ASN A 42 -16.20 0.79 13.01
C ASN A 42 -15.10 0.43 14.01
N ALA A 43 -15.44 -0.12 15.17
CA ALA A 43 -14.45 -0.56 16.16
C ALA A 43 -13.49 -1.61 15.58
N VAL A 44 -14.01 -2.62 14.88
CA VAL A 44 -13.20 -3.66 14.23
C VAL A 44 -12.30 -3.07 13.14
N ILE A 45 -12.81 -2.14 12.32
CA ILE A 45 -12.02 -1.48 11.27
C ILE A 45 -10.88 -0.67 11.90
N GLN A 46 -11.16 0.13 12.94
CA GLN A 46 -10.15 0.95 13.61
C GLN A 46 -9.07 0.10 14.27
N ALA A 47 -9.47 -0.96 14.98
CA ALA A 47 -8.54 -1.91 15.57
C ALA A 47 -7.66 -2.61 14.51
N ALA A 48 -8.20 -2.87 13.31
CA ALA A 48 -7.45 -3.49 12.21
C ALA A 48 -6.47 -2.53 11.51
N MET A 49 -6.65 -1.20 11.62
CA MET A 49 -5.79 -0.23 10.92
C MET A 49 -4.35 -0.20 11.42
N LEU A 50 -4.11 -0.57 12.68
CA LEU A 50 -2.79 -0.55 13.31
C LEU A 50 -1.97 -1.83 13.02
N PRO A 51 -2.48 -3.05 13.31
CA PRO A 51 -1.70 -4.28 13.19
C PRO A 51 -1.73 -4.89 11.79
N ILE A 52 -2.72 -4.57 10.95
CA ILE A 52 -2.86 -5.19 9.64
C ILE A 52 -2.34 -4.26 8.55
N PRO A 53 -1.15 -4.53 7.98
CA PRO A 53 -0.62 -3.69 6.92
C PRO A 53 -1.51 -3.77 5.69
N ARG A 54 -1.82 -2.60 5.12
CA ARG A 54 -2.60 -2.48 3.90
C ARG A 54 -1.68 -2.50 2.69
N THR A 55 -2.13 -3.11 1.59
CA THR A 55 -1.46 -2.97 0.30
C THR A 55 -1.40 -1.49 -0.06
N SER A 56 -0.25 -1.00 -0.54
CA SER A 56 -0.08 0.43 -0.83
C SER A 56 -0.88 0.91 -2.05
N GLY A 57 -1.76 0.07 -2.62
CA GLY A 57 -2.48 0.33 -3.88
C GLY A 57 -1.57 0.59 -5.08
N LYS A 58 -0.24 0.43 -4.93
CA LYS A 58 0.72 0.76 -5.98
C LYS A 58 0.49 -0.23 -7.11
N MET A 59 0.05 0.32 -8.24
CA MET A 59 -0.01 -0.42 -9.48
C MET A 59 1.41 -0.93 -9.76
N LEU A 60 1.60 -2.24 -9.72
CA LEU A 60 2.79 -2.84 -10.29
C LEU A 60 2.88 -2.30 -11.72
N ARG A 61 3.99 -1.65 -12.05
CA ARG A 61 4.22 -1.17 -13.40
C ARG A 61 4.23 -2.44 -14.26
N TYR A 62 3.15 -2.70 -14.98
CA TYR A 62 3.11 -3.81 -15.90
C TYR A 62 4.26 -3.60 -16.86
N SER A 63 5.22 -4.53 -16.84
CA SER A 63 6.18 -4.60 -17.93
C SER A 63 5.35 -4.82 -19.18
N ASN A 64 5.52 -3.96 -20.20
CA ASN A 64 4.79 -4.16 -21.44
C ASN A 64 5.06 -5.60 -21.89
N PRO A 65 4.04 -6.38 -22.28
CA PRO A 65 4.22 -7.81 -22.61
C PRO A 65 5.14 -8.04 -23.81
N TRP A 66 5.37 -7.00 -24.64
CA TRP A 66 6.35 -6.99 -25.73
C TRP A 66 7.75 -6.49 -25.30
N TRP A 67 7.94 -6.11 -24.04
CA TRP A 67 9.21 -5.67 -23.50
C TRP A 67 10.12 -6.89 -23.30
N ASN A 68 11.03 -7.10 -24.25
CA ASN A 68 12.03 -8.15 -24.17
C ASN A 68 13.30 -7.65 -23.45
N ARG A 69 14.27 -8.55 -23.24
CA ARG A 69 15.54 -8.21 -22.59
C ARG A 69 16.28 -7.09 -23.33
N ASP A 70 16.22 -7.09 -24.66
CA ASP A 70 16.88 -6.09 -25.52
C ASP A 70 16.30 -4.68 -25.28
N CYS A 71 14.98 -4.55 -25.16
CA CYS A 71 14.32 -3.30 -24.80
C CYS A 71 14.78 -2.80 -23.42
N HIS A 72 14.95 -3.70 -22.44
CA HIS A 72 15.43 -3.34 -21.11
C HIS A 72 16.88 -2.83 -21.16
N ASP A 73 17.74 -3.53 -21.89
CA ASP A 73 19.15 -3.19 -22.02
C ASP A 73 19.35 -1.89 -22.84
N ALA A 74 18.53 -1.64 -23.86
CA ALA A 74 18.51 -0.39 -24.60
C ALA A 74 18.15 0.80 -23.70
N VAL A 75 17.11 0.67 -22.87
CA VAL A 75 16.70 1.72 -21.91
C VAL A 75 17.77 1.94 -20.84
N LYS A 76 18.38 0.87 -20.33
CA LYS A 76 19.49 0.95 -19.37
C LYS A 76 20.70 1.67 -19.96
N LYS A 77 21.04 1.37 -21.22
CA LYS A 77 22.13 2.02 -21.96
C LYS A 77 21.82 3.50 -22.23
N GLN A 78 20.59 3.84 -22.62
CA GLN A 78 20.17 5.23 -22.79
C GLN A 78 20.24 6.03 -21.48
N LYS A 79 19.81 5.46 -20.34
CA LYS A 79 19.93 6.14 -19.04
C LYS A 79 21.38 6.37 -18.64
N LYS A 80 22.23 5.34 -18.76
CA LYS A 80 23.67 5.44 -18.46
C LYS A 80 24.36 6.49 -19.34
N ASN A 81 24.00 6.54 -20.62
CA ASN A 81 24.50 7.56 -21.54
C ASN A 81 23.94 8.94 -21.22
N GLY A 82 22.66 9.06 -20.88
CA GLY A 82 22.03 10.33 -20.48
C GLY A 82 22.62 10.91 -19.20
N GLU A 83 22.93 10.07 -18.21
CA GLU A 83 23.67 10.45 -16.99
C GLU A 83 25.09 10.93 -17.32
N PHE A 84 25.77 10.26 -18.27
CA PHE A 84 27.08 10.67 -18.76
C PHE A 84 27.02 12.03 -19.49
N PHE A 85 26.03 12.26 -20.35
CA PHE A 85 25.82 13.54 -21.01
C PHE A 85 25.43 14.66 -20.04
N ALA A 86 24.59 14.38 -19.04
CA ALA A 86 24.22 15.33 -17.99
C ALA A 86 25.42 15.72 -17.11
N GLY A 87 26.28 14.77 -16.76
CA GLY A 87 27.53 15.04 -16.02
C GLY A 87 28.57 15.80 -16.84
N THR A 88 28.66 15.53 -18.15
CA THR A 88 29.64 16.18 -19.04
C THR A 88 29.26 17.65 -19.33
N LEU A 89 27.97 17.97 -19.46
CA LEU A 89 27.52 19.34 -19.66
C LEU A 89 27.73 20.23 -18.42
N LEU A 90 27.72 19.66 -17.21
CA LEU A 90 28.01 20.40 -15.97
C LEU A 90 29.51 20.68 -15.77
N SER A 91 30.42 19.89 -16.35
CA SER A 91 31.88 20.15 -16.31
C SER A 91 32.40 21.03 -17.45
N ALA A 92 31.59 21.31 -18.48
CA ALA A 92 31.96 22.19 -19.58
C ALA A 92 31.57 23.67 -19.35
N THR A 93 31.11 24.03 -18.14
CA THR A 93 30.72 25.41 -17.76
C THR A 93 31.57 25.97 -16.61
N LEU A 94 32.79 25.46 -16.40
CA LEU A 94 33.80 26.04 -15.50
C LEU A 94 35.13 26.24 -16.23
#